data_AF-A0A965G1K0-F1
#
_entry.id   AF-A0A965G1K0-F1
#
_cell.length_a   1.000
_cell.length_b   1.000
_cell.length_c   1.000
_cell.angle_alpha   90.00
_cell.angle_beta   90.00
_cell.angle_gamma   90.00
#
_symmetry.space_group_name_H-M   'P 1'
#
loop_
_entity.id
_entity.type
_entity.pdbx_description
1 polymer ?
#
loop_
_entity_poly.entity_id
_entity_poly.type
_entity_poly.pdbx_seq_one_letter_code
_entity_poly.pdbx_strand_id
1 'polypeptide(L)'
;MSEYSITHAQRIDNYAVIQTLEVTEIGTGQVVVVTDVSGFNGTFVVQAVPTYLYLGVNPEGDWLFDPEIILPNQLLYYSADADVARDAVIPSGTLAFTPVCTWASDQDVLDWLGIDPATPNDEAFVTVATNAGNAFAYRRRRESGYFDSLTTVPGPDVLLG
;
A
#
# COMPACT_ATOMS: atom_id res chain seq x y z
N MET A 1 -9.06 2.81 -5.08
CA MET A 1 -8.98 1.57 -4.30
C MET A 1 -8.80 0.46 -5.31
N SER A 2 -7.63 -0.17 -5.28
CA SER A 2 -7.30 -1.31 -6.12
C SER A 2 -7.46 -2.57 -5.27
N GLU A 3 -8.11 -3.60 -5.81
CA GLU A 3 -8.28 -4.90 -5.18
C GLU A 3 -7.63 -5.96 -6.05
N TYR A 4 -6.84 -6.82 -5.42
CA TYR A 4 -6.11 -7.90 -6.08
C TYR A 4 -6.44 -9.24 -5.45
N SER A 5 -6.51 -10.30 -6.26
CA SER A 5 -6.83 -11.64 -5.77
C SER A 5 -5.58 -12.33 -5.21
N ILE A 6 -5.61 -12.74 -3.95
CA ILE A 6 -4.53 -13.51 -3.31
C ILE A 6 -4.71 -14.99 -3.64
N THR A 7 -3.65 -15.60 -4.19
CA THR A 7 -3.65 -17.00 -4.65
C THR A 7 -2.86 -17.94 -3.75
N HIS A 8 -1.82 -17.42 -3.07
CA HIS A 8 -0.97 -18.20 -2.19
C HIS A 8 -0.53 -17.35 -1.00
N ALA A 9 -0.29 -18.00 0.13
CA ALA A 9 0.26 -17.39 1.32
C ALA A 9 1.29 -18.32 1.97
N GLN A 10 2.26 -17.72 2.65
CA GLN A 10 3.24 -18.41 3.49
C GLN A 10 3.69 -17.48 4.61
N ARG A 11 4.10 -18.03 5.74
CA ARG A 11 4.71 -17.29 6.86
C ARG A 11 5.90 -18.08 7.39
N ILE A 12 7.04 -17.43 7.48
CA ILE A 12 8.27 -17.99 8.07
C ILE A 12 8.95 -16.88 8.89
N ASP A 13 9.33 -17.19 10.13
CA ASP A 13 10.08 -16.29 11.02
C ASP A 13 9.37 -14.94 11.25
N ASN A 14 8.05 -14.96 11.42
CA ASN A 14 7.19 -13.76 11.57
C ASN A 14 7.11 -12.85 10.33
N TYR A 15 7.51 -13.33 9.15
CA TYR A 15 7.30 -12.62 7.89
C TYR A 15 6.36 -13.41 6.99
N ALA A 16 5.29 -12.76 6.57
CA ALA A 16 4.35 -13.33 5.63
C ALA A 16 4.68 -12.89 4.21
N VAL A 17 4.53 -13.81 3.26
CA VAL A 17 4.57 -13.53 1.83
C VAL A 17 3.26 -13.98 1.22
N ILE A 18 2.58 -13.06 0.55
CA ILE A 18 1.39 -13.34 -0.24
C ILE A 18 1.72 -13.21 -1.73
N GLN A 19 1.03 -13.98 -2.56
CA GLN A 19 1.13 -13.86 -4.01
C GLN A 19 -0.21 -13.48 -4.61
N THR A 20 -0.24 -12.43 -5.43
CA THR A 20 -1.43 -12.00 -6.16
C THR A 20 -1.52 -12.68 -7.53
N LEU A 21 -2.75 -12.80 -8.05
CA LEU A 21 -3.03 -13.36 -9.37
C LEU A 21 -2.43 -12.48 -10.48
N GLU A 22 -2.61 -11.17 -10.35
CA GLU A 22 -2.10 -10.17 -11.29
C GLU A 22 -0.90 -9.38 -10.72
N VAL A 23 -0.19 -8.72 -11.62
CA VAL A 23 0.85 -7.75 -11.25
C VAL A 23 0.22 -6.57 -10.51
N THR A 24 0.89 -6.09 -9.47
CA THR A 24 0.42 -4.95 -8.68
C THR A 24 1.37 -3.76 -8.84
N GLU A 25 0.85 -2.56 -8.63
CA GLU A 25 1.67 -1.34 -8.50
C GLU A 25 2.23 -1.17 -7.08
N ILE A 26 1.98 -2.15 -6.20
CA ILE A 26 2.29 -2.06 -4.79
C ILE A 26 3.79 -2.24 -4.59
N GLY A 27 4.42 -1.23 -4.00
CA GLY A 27 5.84 -1.20 -3.69
C GLY A 27 6.13 -1.26 -2.20
N THR A 28 7.43 -1.28 -1.87
CA THR A 28 7.91 -1.18 -0.48
C THR A 28 7.46 0.11 0.20
N GLY A 29 7.17 0.03 1.50
CA GLY A 29 6.71 1.14 2.33
C GLY A 29 5.21 1.44 2.22
N GLN A 30 4.47 0.75 1.34
CA GLN A 30 3.04 0.98 1.17
C GLN A 30 2.20 0.16 2.14
N VAL A 31 1.10 0.76 2.59
CA VAL A 31 0.12 0.09 3.46
C VAL A 31 -0.88 -0.67 2.60
N VAL A 32 -1.09 -1.94 2.95
CA VAL A 32 -2.07 -2.83 2.32
C VAL A 32 -2.97 -3.44 3.37
N VAL A 33 -4.17 -3.84 2.94
CA VAL A 33 -5.11 -4.58 3.79
C VAL A 33 -5.33 -5.95 3.17
N VAL A 34 -5.12 -7.00 3.97
CA VAL A 34 -5.35 -8.40 3.59
C VAL A 34 -6.63 -8.86 4.25
N THR A 35 -7.55 -9.42 3.47
CA THR A 35 -8.78 -10.06 3.96
C THR A 35 -8.99 -11.42 3.32
N ASP A 36 -9.83 -12.23 3.96
CA ASP A 36 -10.25 -13.54 3.45
C ASP A 36 -9.09 -14.54 3.25
N VAL A 37 -8.01 -14.37 4.03
CA VAL A 37 -6.88 -15.30 4.12
C VAL A 37 -6.73 -15.76 5.58
N SER A 38 -7.08 -17.01 5.85
CA SER A 38 -7.07 -17.56 7.23
C SER A 38 -5.71 -17.41 7.90
N GLY A 39 -5.64 -16.65 8.99
CA GLY A 39 -4.40 -16.39 9.74
C GLY A 39 -3.52 -15.26 9.18
N PHE A 40 -3.90 -14.61 8.07
CA PHE A 40 -3.11 -13.53 7.44
C PHE A 40 -3.86 -12.20 7.35
N ASN A 41 -5.11 -12.13 7.81
CA ASN A 41 -5.91 -10.91 7.74
C ASN A 41 -5.31 -9.79 8.61
N GLY A 42 -5.31 -8.57 8.07
CA GLY A 42 -4.83 -7.40 8.79
C GLY A 42 -4.38 -6.26 7.88
N THR A 43 -3.85 -5.21 8.49
CA THR A 43 -3.26 -4.07 7.80
C THR A 43 -1.76 -4.09 8.00
N PHE A 44 -1.00 -4.07 6.90
CA PHE A 44 0.44 -4.27 6.93
C PHE A 44 1.17 -3.26 6.06
N VAL A 45 2.43 -3.01 6.39
CA VAL A 45 3.36 -2.26 5.55
C VAL A 45 4.18 -3.25 4.74
N VAL A 46 4.17 -3.12 3.42
CA VAL A 46 4.99 -3.93 2.52
C VAL A 46 6.46 -3.60 2.75
N GLN A 47 7.28 -4.62 2.96
CA GLN A 47 8.71 -4.48 3.23
C GLN A 47 9.59 -4.93 2.07
N ALA A 48 9.11 -5.90 1.26
CA ALA A 48 9.77 -6.31 0.03
C ALA A 48 8.76 -6.77 -1.03
N VAL A 49 9.18 -6.74 -2.29
CA VAL A 49 8.43 -7.27 -3.44
C VAL A 49 9.28 -8.36 -4.10
N PRO A 50 9.39 -9.55 -3.47
CA PRO A 50 10.27 -10.61 -3.98
C PRO A 50 9.75 -11.24 -5.27
N THR A 51 10.64 -11.92 -5.99
CA THR A 51 10.32 -12.68 -7.22
C THR A 51 10.66 -14.17 -7.10
N TYR A 52 11.01 -14.61 -5.89
CA TYR A 52 11.60 -15.91 -5.59
C TYR A 52 11.01 -16.47 -4.30
N LEU A 53 11.05 -17.79 -4.12
CA LEU A 53 10.54 -18.44 -2.91
C LEU A 53 11.29 -17.94 -1.66
N TYR A 54 10.56 -17.33 -0.74
CA TYR A 54 11.09 -16.93 0.57
C TYR A 54 11.37 -18.15 1.47
N LEU A 55 12.56 -18.16 2.09
CA LEU A 55 13.06 -19.26 2.91
C LEU A 55 13.11 -18.94 4.41
N GLY A 56 12.94 -17.68 4.80
CA GLY A 56 13.06 -17.22 6.18
C GLY A 56 14.08 -16.09 6.34
N VAL A 57 14.52 -15.87 7.58
CA VAL A 57 15.46 -14.81 7.94
C VAL A 57 16.75 -15.42 8.48
N ASN A 58 17.90 -14.87 8.09
CA ASN A 58 19.19 -15.27 8.68
C ASN A 58 19.39 -14.65 10.09
N PRO A 59 20.42 -15.08 10.86
CA PRO A 59 20.71 -14.50 12.17
C PRO A 59 20.99 -12.98 12.17
N GLU A 60 21.43 -12.43 11.03
CA GLU A 60 21.71 -11.01 10.83
C GLU A 60 20.45 -10.18 10.52
N GLY A 61 19.32 -10.83 10.23
CA GLY A 61 18.06 -10.16 9.89
C GLY A 61 17.78 -10.01 8.39
N ASP A 62 18.58 -10.59 7.51
CA ASP A 62 18.38 -10.58 6.06
C ASP A 62 17.39 -11.66 5.62
N TRP A 63 16.51 -11.29 4.69
CA TRP A 63 15.59 -12.22 4.05
C TRP A 63 16.31 -13.15 3.06
N LEU A 64 16.10 -14.45 3.23
CA LEU A 64 16.65 -15.49 2.37
C LEU A 64 15.63 -15.89 1.29
N PHE A 65 16.10 -16.06 0.06
CA PHE A 65 15.27 -16.47 -1.07
C PHE A 65 15.94 -17.57 -1.88
N ASP A 66 15.14 -18.49 -2.42
CA ASP A 66 15.59 -19.54 -3.34
C ASP A 66 15.52 -19.04 -4.80
N PRO A 67 16.68 -18.79 -5.46
CA PRO A 67 16.71 -18.29 -6.82
C PRO A 67 16.27 -19.33 -7.87
N GLU A 68 16.18 -20.61 -7.52
CA GLU A 68 15.76 -21.67 -8.45
C GLU A 68 14.23 -21.70 -8.65
N ILE A 69 13.47 -21.12 -7.70
CA ILE A 69 12.00 -21.13 -7.70
C ILE A 69 11.48 -19.70 -7.92
N ILE A 70 11.13 -19.39 -9.16
CA ILE A 70 10.60 -18.07 -9.56
C ILE A 70 9.10 -17.98 -9.24
N LEU A 71 8.74 -17.01 -8.42
CA LEU A 71 7.37 -16.71 -8.00
C LEU A 71 7.12 -15.21 -8.14
N PRO A 72 6.51 -14.74 -9.26
CA PRO A 72 6.24 -13.32 -9.44
C PRO A 72 5.05 -12.85 -8.59
N ASN A 73 4.83 -11.53 -8.58
CA ASN A 73 3.67 -10.88 -7.94
C ASN A 73 3.57 -11.13 -6.42
N GLN A 74 4.71 -11.18 -5.74
CA GLN A 74 4.75 -11.41 -4.30
C GLN A 74 4.92 -10.11 -3.52
N LEU A 75 4.35 -10.08 -2.32
CA LEU A 75 4.54 -9.02 -1.34
C LEU A 75 4.91 -9.64 0.00
N LEU A 76 6.00 -9.15 0.60
CA LEU A 76 6.46 -9.55 1.93
C LEU A 76 6.14 -8.46 2.95
N TYR A 77 5.60 -8.86 4.09
CA TYR A 77 5.32 -7.96 5.22
C TYR A 77 5.52 -8.67 6.56
N TYR A 78 5.77 -7.88 7.61
CA TYR A 78 5.87 -8.42 8.97
C TYR A 78 4.51 -8.85 9.51
N SER A 79 4.43 -10.07 10.03
CA SER A 79 3.21 -10.69 10.53
C SER A 79 3.58 -11.74 11.59
N ALA A 80 3.53 -11.34 12.86
CA ALA A 80 3.99 -12.16 13.98
C ALA A 80 2.97 -13.22 14.38
N ASP A 81 3.23 -14.47 14.00
CA ASP A 81 2.41 -15.64 14.29
C ASP A 81 3.20 -16.92 13.97
N ALA A 82 2.60 -18.08 14.19
CA ALA A 82 3.16 -19.37 13.84
C ALA A 82 3.49 -19.49 12.34
N ASP A 83 4.55 -20.23 12.04
CA ASP A 83 4.95 -20.51 10.67
C ASP A 83 3.87 -21.30 9.93
N VAL A 84 3.66 -20.91 8.67
CA VAL A 84 2.71 -21.52 7.76
C VAL A 84 3.47 -21.81 6.47
N ALA A 85 3.62 -23.09 6.16
CA ALA A 85 4.18 -23.52 4.89
C ALA A 85 3.38 -22.93 3.72
N ARG A 86 4.05 -22.71 2.60
CA ARG A 86 3.40 -22.18 1.40
C ARG A 86 2.23 -23.04 0.97
N ASP A 87 1.05 -22.44 0.89
CA ASP A 87 -0.16 -23.13 0.44
C ASP A 87 -1.03 -22.23 -0.45
N ALA A 88 -1.90 -22.87 -1.24
CA ALA A 88 -2.88 -22.17 -2.06
C ALA A 88 -4.00 -21.61 -1.17
N VAL A 89 -4.45 -20.40 -1.49
CA VAL A 89 -5.57 -19.73 -0.83
C VAL A 89 -6.82 -20.00 -1.66
N ILE A 90 -7.66 -20.93 -1.19
CA ILE A 90 -8.89 -21.35 -1.88
C ILE A 90 -10.07 -21.29 -0.87
N PRO A 91 -11.11 -20.48 -1.12
CA PRO A 91 -11.23 -19.49 -2.20
C PRO A 91 -10.16 -18.39 -2.09
N SER A 92 -9.89 -17.67 -3.19
CA SER A 92 -8.89 -16.60 -3.20
C SER A 92 -9.23 -15.50 -2.20
N GLY A 93 -8.21 -15.03 -1.48
CA GLY A 93 -8.33 -13.89 -0.59
C GLY A 93 -8.27 -12.55 -1.34
N THR A 94 -8.40 -11.45 -0.60
CA THR A 94 -8.38 -10.10 -1.16
C THR A 94 -7.23 -9.29 -0.59
N LEU A 95 -6.50 -8.61 -1.47
CA LEU A 95 -5.52 -7.59 -1.12
C LEU A 95 -6.05 -6.22 -1.57
N ALA A 96 -6.38 -5.36 -0.63
CA ALA A 96 -6.82 -4.00 -0.91
C ALA A 96 -5.68 -2.99 -0.74
N PHE A 97 -5.55 -2.10 -1.71
CA PHE A 97 -4.60 -0.98 -1.71
C PHE A 97 -5.33 0.34 -1.96
N THR A 98 -5.30 1.23 -0.97
CA THR A 98 -5.92 2.56 -1.04
C THR A 98 -4.96 3.60 -0.50
N PRO A 99 -4.05 4.15 -1.34
CA PRO A 99 -3.21 5.24 -0.92
C PRO A 99 -4.08 6.48 -0.70
N VAL A 100 -4.07 7.02 0.53
CA VAL A 100 -4.76 8.26 0.89
C VAL A 100 -3.71 9.33 1.10
N CYS A 101 -3.61 10.24 0.15
CA CYS A 101 -2.71 11.39 0.24
C CYS A 101 -3.41 12.52 0.99
N THR A 102 -2.73 13.09 1.99
CA THR A 102 -3.24 14.18 2.84
C THR A 102 -2.31 15.39 2.82
N TRP A 103 -1.76 15.71 1.65
CA TRP A 103 -0.79 16.82 1.52
C TRP A 103 -1.43 18.19 1.74
N ALA A 104 -2.47 18.52 0.99
CA ALA A 104 -3.30 19.70 1.24
C ALA A 104 -4.49 19.33 2.14
N SER A 105 -4.83 20.23 3.05
CA SER A 105 -6.07 20.21 3.80
C SER A 105 -7.12 21.12 3.15
N ASP A 106 -8.39 20.95 3.52
CA ASP A 106 -9.47 21.84 3.07
C ASP A 106 -9.22 23.29 3.50
N GLN A 107 -8.61 23.48 4.69
CA GLN A 107 -8.24 24.82 5.16
C GLN A 107 -7.16 25.45 4.29
N ASP A 108 -6.15 24.69 3.85
CA ASP A 108 -5.12 25.22 2.94
C ASP A 108 -5.75 25.76 1.64
N VAL A 109 -6.75 25.05 1.10
CA VAL A 109 -7.47 25.46 -0.11
C VAL A 109 -8.30 26.72 0.14
N LEU A 110 -9.02 26.79 1.27
CA LEU A 110 -9.85 27.95 1.64
C LEU A 110 -8.99 29.20 1.87
N ASP A 111 -7.88 29.06 2.58
CA ASP A 111 -6.92 30.14 2.85
C ASP A 111 -6.32 30.68 1.54
N TRP A 112 -5.99 29.78 0.60
CA TRP A 112 -5.47 30.16 -0.71
C TRP A 112 -6.51 30.88 -1.59
N LEU A 113 -7.76 30.43 -1.56
CA LEU A 113 -8.87 31.09 -2.25
C LEU A 113 -9.28 32.41 -1.56
N GLY A 114 -8.99 32.56 -0.27
CA GLY A 114 -9.40 33.71 0.54
C GLY A 114 -10.91 33.77 0.77
N ILE A 115 -11.58 32.62 0.88
CA ILE A 115 -13.03 32.51 1.05
C ILE A 115 -13.39 31.60 2.22
N ASP A 116 -14.54 31.86 2.83
CA ASP A 116 -15.18 30.94 3.77
C ASP A 116 -16.35 30.20 3.08
N PRO A 117 -16.58 28.91 3.38
CA PRO A 117 -17.77 28.21 2.92
C PRO A 117 -19.05 28.90 3.40
N ALA A 118 -19.99 29.16 2.49
CA ALA A 118 -21.26 29.80 2.84
C ALA A 118 -22.31 28.79 3.34
N THR A 119 -22.20 27.54 2.89
CA THR A 119 -23.13 26.46 3.19
C THR A 119 -22.38 25.14 3.44
N PRO A 120 -23.01 24.16 4.12
CA PRO A 120 -22.43 22.82 4.25
C PRO A 120 -22.15 22.12 2.91
N ASN A 121 -22.85 22.50 1.84
CA ASN A 121 -22.59 21.97 0.50
C ASN A 121 -21.28 22.52 -0.07
N ASP A 122 -20.90 23.76 0.27
CA ASP A 122 -19.63 24.35 -0.16
C ASP A 122 -18.46 23.67 0.56
N GLU A 123 -18.61 23.39 1.86
CA GLU A 123 -17.63 22.63 2.64
C GLU A 123 -17.42 21.23 2.05
N ALA A 124 -18.52 20.51 1.77
CA ALA A 124 -18.45 19.20 1.12
C ALA A 124 -17.81 19.26 -0.28
N PHE A 125 -18.05 20.32 -1.05
CA PHE A 125 -17.44 20.52 -2.35
C PHE A 125 -15.92 20.71 -2.24
N VAL A 126 -15.45 21.53 -1.30
CA VAL A 126 -14.02 21.74 -1.05
C VAL A 126 -13.36 20.41 -0.66
N THR A 127 -13.95 19.65 0.26
CA THR A 127 -13.44 18.32 0.64
C THR A 127 -13.28 17.39 -0.56
N VAL A 128 -14.24 17.35 -1.49
CA VAL A 128 -14.13 16.52 -2.69
C VAL A 128 -12.99 17.00 -3.59
N ALA A 129 -12.86 18.31 -3.79
CA ALA A 129 -11.82 18.90 -4.63
C ALA A 129 -10.41 18.65 -4.05
N THR A 130 -10.21 18.89 -2.75
CA THR A 130 -8.93 18.69 -2.05
C THR A 130 -8.49 17.23 -2.14
N ASN A 131 -9.40 16.29 -1.83
CA ASN A 131 -9.09 14.86 -1.89
C ASN A 131 -8.74 14.41 -3.30
N ALA A 132 -9.46 14.90 -4.31
CA ALA A 132 -9.17 14.60 -5.71
C ALA A 132 -7.80 15.17 -6.15
N GLY A 133 -7.48 16.39 -5.72
CA GLY A 133 -6.20 17.06 -5.98
C GLY A 133 -5.02 16.28 -5.39
N ASN A 134 -5.08 15.97 -4.09
CA ASN A 134 -4.07 15.16 -3.38
C ASN A 134 -3.84 13.81 -4.07
N ALA A 135 -4.93 13.09 -4.38
CA ALA A 135 -4.85 11.78 -5.03
C ALA A 135 -4.25 11.85 -6.44
N PHE A 136 -4.57 12.90 -7.21
CA PHE A 136 -4.00 13.08 -8.54
C PHE A 136 -2.51 13.44 -8.47
N ALA A 137 -2.13 14.42 -7.66
CA ALA A 137 -0.74 14.86 -7.51
C ALA A 137 0.16 13.70 -7.04
N TYR A 138 -0.28 12.94 -6.04
CA TYR A 138 0.46 11.77 -5.56
C TYR A 138 0.67 10.73 -6.66
N ARG A 139 -0.39 10.33 -7.39
CA ARG A 139 -0.27 9.34 -8.46
C ARG A 139 0.69 9.79 -9.57
N ARG A 140 0.64 11.06 -9.98
CA ARG A 140 1.54 11.60 -11.01
C ARG A 140 3.00 11.57 -10.59
N ARG A 141 3.27 11.90 -9.33
CA ARG A 141 4.63 11.82 -8.79
C ARG A 141 5.11 10.37 -8.68
N ARG A 142 4.24 9.45 -8.26
CA ARG A 142 4.55 8.00 -8.28
C ARG A 142 4.86 7.48 -9.69
N GLU A 143 4.03 7.84 -10.68
CA GLU A 143 4.26 7.52 -12.10
C GLU A 143 5.59 8.09 -12.61
N SER A 144 6.05 9.21 -12.04
CA SER A 144 7.33 9.84 -12.37
C SER A 144 8.53 9.29 -11.57
N GLY A 145 8.32 8.28 -10.72
CA GLY A 145 9.38 7.61 -9.97
C GLY A 145 9.71 8.21 -8.59
N TYR A 146 8.89 9.15 -8.07
CA TYR A 146 9.05 9.66 -6.71
C TYR A 146 8.46 8.70 -5.67
N PHE A 147 9.10 8.60 -4.50
CA PHE A 147 8.66 7.77 -3.37
C PHE A 147 8.26 8.63 -2.17
N ASP A 148 7.28 9.51 -2.39
CA ASP A 148 6.86 10.49 -1.40
C ASP A 148 6.01 9.86 -0.28
N SER A 149 6.06 10.47 0.91
CA SER A 149 5.15 10.17 2.02
C SER A 149 3.71 10.54 1.64
N LEU A 150 2.73 9.73 2.04
CA LEU A 150 1.31 10.06 1.87
C LEU A 150 0.82 11.15 2.82
N THR A 151 1.52 11.38 3.93
CA THR A 151 1.11 12.31 4.99
C THR A 151 1.98 13.55 5.10
N THR A 152 3.12 13.58 4.40
CA THR A 152 4.05 14.71 4.42
C THR A 152 4.23 15.20 2.99
N VAL A 153 3.85 16.46 2.76
CA VAL A 153 4.03 17.10 1.45
C VAL A 153 5.54 17.20 1.14
N PRO A 154 6.00 16.82 -0.07
CA PRO A 154 7.42 16.83 -0.41
C PRO A 154 8.03 18.24 -0.48
N GLY A 155 7.21 19.23 -0.83
CA GLY A 155 7.62 20.60 -1.04
C GLY A 155 6.43 21.52 -1.33
N PRO A 156 6.62 22.84 -1.21
CA PRO A 156 5.56 23.82 -1.44
C PRO A 156 5.02 23.81 -2.87
N ASP A 157 5.82 23.38 -3.84
CA ASP A 157 5.46 23.18 -5.25
C ASP A 157 4.43 22.06 -5.47
N VAL A 158 4.17 21.24 -4.45
CA VAL A 158 3.25 20.09 -4.52
C VAL A 158 1.95 20.36 -3.74
N LEU A 159 1.90 21.41 -2.92
CA LEU A 159 0.79 21.62 -1.97
C LEU A 159 -0.50 22.09 -2.66
N LEU A 160 -0.49 23.24 -3.34
CA LEU A 160 -1.70 23.85 -3.95
C LEU A 160 -1.53 24.26 -5.42
N GLY A 161 -0.41 23.86 -6.06
CA GLY A 161 -0.09 24.21 -7.44
C GLY A 161 1.37 24.58 -7.63
#